data_AF-A0A4R6LC38-F1
#
_entry.id   AF-A0A4R6LC38-F1
#
_cell.length_a   1.000
_cell.length_b   1.000
_cell.length_c   1.000
_cell.angle_alpha   90.00
_cell.angle_beta   90.00
_cell.angle_gamma   90.00
#
_symmetry.space_group_name_H-M   'P 1'
#
loop_
_entity.id
_entity.type
_entity.pdbx_description
1 polymer ?
#
loop_
_entity_poly.entity_id
_entity_poly.type
_entity_poly.pdbx_seq_one_letter_code
_entity_poly.pdbx_strand_id
1 'polypeptide(L)'
;MIIGNKETFAVELTIDENNPKMGYAKLWLQNIFLGTNEDLIYLNGYLIYLIDELLNSKKINLEVEKLTKIEIFNLLKSSLKKRSDYAIIGSTFTDDFEIYSYSKNDDLFVLWKLNGHNDIIFSDLEKYGNEIQFACISQKEVEQIKEKTLEIIKLSI
;
A
#
# COMPACT_ATOMS: atom_id res chain seq x y z
N MET A 1 -8.71 9.46 -11.46
CA MET A 1 -9.79 9.76 -10.49
C MET A 1 -9.33 9.43 -9.08
N ILE A 2 -9.92 10.03 -8.04
CA ILE A 2 -9.60 9.73 -6.63
C ILE A 2 -10.85 9.17 -5.95
N ILE A 3 -10.68 8.09 -5.19
CA ILE A 3 -11.72 7.37 -4.45
C ILE A 3 -11.30 7.35 -2.98
N GLY A 4 -11.96 8.16 -2.14
CA GLY A 4 -11.63 8.33 -0.72
C GLY A 4 -11.03 9.70 -0.41
N ASN A 5 -10.28 9.78 0.69
CA ASN A 5 -9.60 11.00 1.13
C ASN A 5 -8.08 10.75 1.28
N LYS A 6 -7.25 11.51 0.56
CA LYS A 6 -5.79 11.35 0.61
C LYS A 6 -5.21 11.58 2.01
N GLU A 7 -5.85 12.41 2.83
CA GLU A 7 -5.41 12.70 4.20
C GLU A 7 -5.57 11.50 5.14
N THR A 8 -6.40 10.52 4.77
CA THR A 8 -6.64 9.30 5.54
C THR A 8 -6.27 8.07 4.70
N PHE A 9 -7.18 7.63 3.82
CA PHE A 9 -6.99 6.56 2.87
C PHE A 9 -7.72 6.86 1.56
N ALA A 10 -7.02 6.68 0.43
CA ALA A 10 -7.63 6.80 -0.88
C ALA A 10 -6.95 5.93 -1.93
N VAL A 11 -7.70 5.63 -2.99
CA VAL A 11 -7.16 5.09 -4.23
C VAL A 11 -7.22 6.19 -5.28
N GLU A 12 -6.08 6.51 -5.88
CA GLU A 12 -6.04 7.26 -7.14
C GLU A 12 -5.88 6.26 -8.27
N LEU A 13 -6.71 6.38 -9.30
CA LEU A 13 -6.86 5.38 -10.35
C LEU A 13 -7.10 6.03 -11.70
N THR A 14 -6.41 5.55 -12.74
CA THR A 14 -6.71 5.84 -14.13
C THR A 14 -6.88 4.50 -14.86
N ILE A 15 -8.03 4.28 -15.48
CA ILE A 15 -8.33 3.05 -16.22
C ILE A 15 -7.84 3.21 -17.66
N ASP A 16 -7.21 2.17 -18.21
CA ASP A 16 -6.79 2.17 -19.61
C ASP A 16 -8.01 2.08 -20.55
N GLU A 17 -8.06 2.97 -21.53
CA GLU A 17 -9.19 3.07 -22.47
C GLU A 17 -9.30 1.85 -23.39
N ASN A 18 -8.18 1.15 -23.65
CA ASN A 18 -8.13 -0.01 -24.54
C ASN A 18 -8.39 -1.32 -23.81
N ASN A 19 -8.15 -1.37 -22.50
CA ASN A 19 -8.36 -2.53 -21.66
C ASN A 19 -8.83 -2.12 -20.25
N PRO A 20 -10.14 -2.14 -19.97
CA PRO A 20 -10.71 -1.72 -18.68
C PRO A 20 -10.26 -2.50 -17.45
N LYS A 21 -9.57 -3.63 -17.64
CA LYS A 21 -8.96 -4.42 -16.56
C LYS A 21 -7.61 -3.86 -16.12
N MET A 22 -6.98 -3.04 -16.97
CA MET A 22 -5.66 -2.46 -16.78
C MET A 22 -5.79 -0.98 -16.42
N GLY A 23 -4.75 -0.44 -15.79
CA GLY A 23 -4.69 0.98 -15.49
C GLY A 23 -3.47 1.34 -14.66
N TYR A 24 -3.46 2.56 -14.15
CA TYR A 24 -2.43 3.14 -13.31
C TYR A 24 -3.03 3.49 -11.96
N ALA A 25 -2.28 3.32 -10.88
CA ALA A 25 -2.84 3.55 -9.55
C ALA A 25 -1.84 4.09 -8.55
N LYS A 26 -2.38 4.77 -7.53
CA LYS A 26 -1.68 5.08 -6.29
C LYS A 26 -2.56 4.76 -5.10
N LEU A 27 -1.98 4.12 -4.10
CA LEU A 27 -2.62 3.90 -2.82
C LEU A 27 -2.17 4.96 -1.82
N TRP A 28 -3.04 5.92 -1.51
CA TRP A 28 -2.75 7.01 -0.59
C TRP A 28 -3.01 6.58 0.86
N LEU A 29 -2.01 6.85 1.70
CA LEU A 29 -1.91 6.55 3.12
C LEU A 29 -1.43 7.84 3.81
N GLN A 30 -2.35 8.62 4.39
CA GLN A 30 -2.03 9.89 5.06
C GLN A 30 -1.14 10.85 4.24
N ASN A 31 -1.58 11.18 3.03
CA ASN A 31 -0.94 12.06 2.04
C ASN A 31 0.37 11.55 1.42
N ILE A 32 0.79 10.34 1.76
CA ILE A 32 1.92 9.65 1.11
C ILE A 32 1.34 8.45 0.35
N PHE A 33 1.99 7.96 -0.71
CA PHE A 33 1.37 6.98 -1.61
C PHE A 33 2.24 5.77 -1.96
N LEU A 34 1.66 4.58 -2.08
CA LEU A 34 2.33 3.44 -2.72
C LEU A 34 1.95 3.37 -4.21
N GLY A 35 2.89 2.93 -5.04
CA GLY A 35 2.71 2.80 -6.49
C GLY A 35 3.01 4.08 -7.27
N THR A 36 2.68 4.06 -8.56
CA THR A 36 2.99 5.13 -9.52
C THR A 36 1.86 5.28 -10.55
N ASN A 37 1.73 6.49 -11.11
CA ASN A 37 0.83 6.74 -12.22
C ASN A 37 1.45 6.38 -13.60
N GLU A 38 2.63 5.77 -13.62
CA GLU A 38 3.40 5.47 -14.83
C GLU A 38 3.55 3.98 -15.13
N ASP A 39 3.23 3.10 -14.17
CA ASP A 39 3.25 1.65 -14.36
C ASP A 39 1.85 1.08 -14.66
N LEU A 40 1.72 0.38 -15.78
CA LEU A 40 0.45 -0.20 -16.22
C LEU A 40 0.23 -1.55 -15.55
N ILE A 41 -0.77 -1.62 -14.67
CA ILE A 41 -1.03 -2.79 -13.82
C ILE A 41 -2.39 -3.42 -14.12
N TYR A 42 -2.51 -4.73 -13.88
CA TYR A 42 -3.82 -5.39 -13.78
C TYR A 42 -4.52 -5.00 -12.47
N LEU A 43 -5.54 -4.15 -12.55
CA LEU A 43 -6.14 -3.47 -11.41
C LEU A 43 -6.68 -4.44 -10.35
N ASN A 44 -7.40 -5.48 -10.78
CA ASN A 44 -7.98 -6.44 -9.83
C ASN A 44 -6.92 -7.39 -9.25
N GLY A 45 -5.92 -7.78 -10.06
CA GLY A 45 -4.90 -8.72 -9.59
C GLY A 45 -3.82 -8.08 -8.74
N TYR A 46 -3.60 -6.76 -8.86
CA TYR A 46 -2.49 -6.07 -8.22
C TYR A 46 -2.95 -5.03 -7.21
N LEU A 47 -3.75 -4.03 -7.63
CA LEU A 47 -4.25 -2.99 -6.73
C LEU A 47 -5.22 -3.56 -5.69
N ILE A 48 -6.24 -4.31 -6.11
CA ILE A 48 -7.21 -4.89 -5.17
C ILE A 48 -6.55 -5.94 -4.28
N TYR A 49 -5.65 -6.76 -4.83
CA TYR A 49 -4.88 -7.73 -4.05
C TYR A 49 -4.05 -7.07 -2.95
N LEU A 50 -3.36 -5.96 -3.24
CA LEU A 50 -2.62 -5.21 -2.23
C LEU A 50 -3.53 -4.72 -1.10
N ILE A 51 -4.71 -4.17 -1.44
CA ILE A 51 -5.68 -3.73 -0.43
C ILE A 51 -6.17 -4.93 0.40
N ASP A 52 -6.38 -6.08 -0.23
CA ASP A 52 -6.71 -7.32 0.47
C ASP A 52 -5.60 -7.78 1.43
N GLU A 53 -4.33 -7.72 1.02
CA GLU A 53 -3.23 -8.04 1.92
C GLU A 53 -3.16 -7.09 3.13
N LEU A 54 -3.40 -5.78 2.91
CA LEU A 54 -3.49 -4.82 4.00
C LEU A 54 -4.62 -5.15 4.98
N LEU A 55 -5.82 -5.47 4.48
CA LEU A 55 -6.96 -5.85 5.32
C LEU A 55 -6.71 -7.16 6.09
N ASN A 56 -5.89 -8.05 5.55
CA ASN A 56 -5.50 -9.31 6.18
C ASN A 56 -4.23 -9.20 7.05
N SER A 57 -3.80 -7.97 7.37
CA SER A 57 -2.63 -7.71 8.21
C SER A 57 -2.73 -8.44 9.55
N LYS A 58 -1.65 -9.12 9.91
CA LYS A 58 -1.58 -9.89 11.15
C LYS A 58 -1.66 -8.98 12.37
N LYS A 59 -2.40 -9.42 13.39
CA LYS A 59 -2.43 -8.73 14.68
C LYS A 59 -1.05 -8.76 15.34
N ILE A 60 -0.62 -7.62 15.88
CA ILE A 60 0.61 -7.56 16.68
C ILE A 60 0.29 -7.75 18.16
N ASN A 61 1.00 -8.68 18.80
CA ASN A 61 0.86 -8.95 20.24
C ASN A 61 2.01 -8.35 21.07
N LEU A 62 2.81 -7.47 20.46
CA LEU A 62 3.97 -6.83 21.09
C LEU A 62 3.62 -5.39 21.49
N GLU A 63 4.25 -4.90 22.55
CA GLU A 63 4.17 -3.48 22.96
C GLU A 63 5.01 -2.62 22.01
N VAL A 64 4.43 -2.27 20.86
CA VAL A 64 5.07 -1.41 19.86
C VAL A 64 4.91 0.08 20.15
N GLU A 65 4.05 0.46 21.10
CA GLU A 65 3.75 1.85 21.45
C GLU A 65 4.95 2.63 22.00
N LYS A 66 5.92 1.91 22.56
CA LYS A 66 7.15 2.48 23.14
C LYS A 66 8.28 2.57 22.12
N LEU A 67 8.09 2.02 20.92
CA LEU A 67 9.11 1.93 19.89
C LEU A 67 8.96 3.08 18.90
N THR A 68 10.09 3.54 18.37
CA THR A 68 10.14 4.44 17.22
C THR A 68 9.75 3.70 15.93
N LYS A 69 9.35 4.45 14.89
CA LYS A 69 9.02 3.86 13.58
C LYS A 69 10.15 3.00 13.00
N ILE A 70 11.41 3.37 13.25
CA ILE A 70 12.59 2.63 12.79
C ILE A 70 12.71 1.30 13.54
N GLU A 71 12.52 1.30 14.86
CA GLU A 71 12.53 0.10 15.69
C GLU A 71 11.39 -0.85 15.31
N ILE A 72 10.18 -0.32 15.08
CA ILE A 72 9.04 -1.12 14.60
C ILE A 72 9.38 -1.72 13.24
N PHE A 73 9.85 -0.92 12.29
CA PHE A 73 10.20 -1.41 10.95
C PHE A 73 11.22 -2.56 11.02
N ASN A 74 12.29 -2.39 11.80
CA ASN A 74 13.32 -3.42 11.96
C ASN A 74 12.77 -4.66 12.67
N LEU A 75 11.89 -4.51 13.67
CA LEU A 75 11.23 -5.61 14.36
C LEU A 75 10.36 -6.44 13.40
N LEU A 76 9.56 -5.78 12.56
CA LEU A 76 8.71 -6.44 11.58
C LEU A 76 9.56 -7.12 10.50
N LYS A 77 10.67 -6.50 10.09
CA LYS A 77 11.63 -7.08 9.15
C LYS A 77 12.33 -8.32 9.70
N SER A 78 12.80 -8.27 10.95
CA SER A 78 13.70 -9.27 11.54
C SER A 78 13.02 -10.55 12.03
N SER A 79 11.83 -10.89 11.52
CA SER A 79 11.20 -12.16 11.90
C SER A 79 12.16 -13.31 11.55
N LEU A 80 12.36 -14.27 12.46
CA LEU A 80 13.30 -15.40 12.33
C LEU A 80 13.03 -16.34 11.13
N LYS A 81 11.99 -16.06 10.33
CA LYS A 81 11.62 -16.81 9.13
C LYS A 81 12.31 -16.21 7.90
N LYS A 82 12.44 -17.01 6.83
CA LYS A 82 12.87 -16.51 5.50
C LYS A 82 12.01 -15.34 4.99
N ARG A 83 10.77 -15.20 5.49
CA ARG A 83 9.82 -14.14 5.16
C ARG A 83 9.05 -13.74 6.41
N SER A 84 8.89 -12.44 6.63
CA SER A 84 8.08 -11.92 7.72
C SER A 84 6.59 -12.13 7.49
N ASP A 85 5.89 -12.56 8.54
CA ASP A 85 4.42 -12.65 8.57
C ASP A 85 3.75 -11.27 8.48
N TYR A 86 4.52 -10.19 8.65
CA TYR A 86 4.08 -8.81 8.55
C TYR A 86 4.46 -8.17 7.21
N ALA A 87 5.19 -8.89 6.34
CA ALA A 87 5.58 -8.36 5.04
C ALA A 87 4.38 -8.40 4.08
N ILE A 88 4.08 -7.24 3.50
CA ILE A 88 3.16 -7.13 2.38
C ILE A 88 3.95 -7.42 1.11
N ILE A 89 3.51 -8.41 0.33
CA ILE A 89 4.10 -8.65 -0.98
C ILE A 89 3.13 -8.10 -1.98
N GLY A 90 3.22 -6.78 -2.16
CA GLY A 90 2.67 -6.22 -3.36
C GLY A 90 3.35 -6.87 -4.56
N SER A 91 2.51 -7.11 -5.56
CA SER A 91 2.92 -7.51 -6.90
C SER A 91 3.83 -6.47 -7.56
N THR A 92 4.04 -6.57 -8.87
CA THR A 92 4.70 -5.53 -9.69
C THR A 92 4.26 -4.10 -9.37
N PHE A 93 3.02 -3.90 -8.93
CA PHE A 93 2.54 -2.59 -8.46
C PHE A 93 3.37 -1.90 -7.36
N THR A 94 4.06 -2.65 -6.48
CA THR A 94 4.84 -2.05 -5.38
C THR A 94 6.17 -2.75 -5.13
N ASP A 95 6.78 -3.34 -6.15
CA ASP A 95 8.09 -4.00 -6.03
C ASP A 95 9.24 -3.01 -5.69
N ASP A 96 9.06 -1.74 -6.06
CA ASP A 96 9.90 -0.63 -5.64
C ASP A 96 9.86 -0.34 -4.13
N PHE A 97 8.98 -0.97 -3.35
CA PHE A 97 8.80 -0.67 -1.93
C PHE A 97 9.12 -1.86 -1.01
N GLU A 98 9.72 -1.57 0.14
CA GLU A 98 9.79 -2.53 1.27
C GLU A 98 8.64 -2.18 2.24
N ILE A 99 7.59 -3.02 2.27
CA ILE A 99 6.34 -2.74 2.98
C ILE A 99 6.09 -3.77 4.09
N TYR A 100 5.71 -3.27 5.26
CA TYR A 100 5.23 -4.07 6.39
C TYR A 100 3.91 -3.53 6.92
N SER A 101 3.07 -4.41 7.44
CA SER A 101 1.83 -4.02 8.08
C SER A 101 1.45 -4.93 9.25
N TYR A 102 0.69 -4.36 10.17
CA TYR A 102 0.03 -5.10 11.25
C TYR A 102 -1.31 -4.44 11.60
N SER A 103 -2.18 -5.20 12.27
CA SER A 103 -3.46 -4.70 12.78
C SER A 103 -3.46 -4.58 14.30
N LYS A 104 -4.13 -3.55 14.83
CA LYS A 104 -4.39 -3.38 16.26
C LYS A 104 -5.61 -2.49 16.47
N ASN A 105 -6.55 -2.92 17.32
CA ASN A 105 -7.75 -2.15 17.68
C ASN A 105 -8.56 -1.63 16.47
N ASP A 106 -8.80 -2.48 15.46
CA ASP A 106 -9.51 -2.15 14.21
C ASP A 106 -8.82 -1.11 13.31
N ASP A 107 -7.58 -0.74 13.63
CA ASP A 107 -6.71 0.06 12.80
C ASP A 107 -5.62 -0.80 12.15
N LEU A 108 -5.22 -0.39 10.94
CA LEU A 108 -4.09 -0.92 10.20
C LEU A 108 -2.92 0.04 10.32
N PHE A 109 -1.77 -0.51 10.66
CA PHE A 109 -0.51 0.19 10.77
C PHE A 109 0.37 -0.26 9.62
N VAL A 110 0.75 0.68 8.76
CA VAL A 110 1.56 0.39 7.57
C VAL A 110 2.87 1.15 7.67
N LEU A 111 3.97 0.45 7.46
CA LEU A 111 5.31 1.02 7.39
C LEU A 111 5.94 0.66 6.06
N TRP A 112 6.54 1.64 5.39
CA TRP A 112 7.18 1.39 4.11
C TRP A 112 8.32 2.35 3.85
N LYS A 113 9.15 2.00 2.88
CA LYS A 113 10.13 2.90 2.28
C LYS A 113 10.36 2.47 0.83
N LEU A 114 10.87 3.39 0.04
CA LEU A 114 11.33 3.09 -1.31
C LEU A 114 12.64 2.28 -1.26
N ASN A 115 12.75 1.27 -2.10
CA ASN A 115 13.97 0.53 -2.36
C ASN A 115 14.93 1.43 -3.17
N GLY A 116 16.24 1.25 -3.01
CA GLY A 116 17.26 2.25 -3.38
C GLY A 116 17.20 2.83 -4.80
N HIS A 117 17.74 4.03 -4.95
CA HIS A 117 17.57 4.95 -6.09
C HIS A 117 18.07 4.52 -7.48
N ASN A 118 18.82 3.44 -7.62
CA ASN A 118 19.63 3.24 -8.83
C ASN A 118 18.81 2.83 -10.07
N ASP A 119 17.56 2.39 -9.88
CA ASP A 119 16.70 1.88 -10.95
C ASP A 119 15.29 2.51 -10.98
N ILE A 120 15.07 3.63 -10.25
CA ILE A 120 13.75 4.30 -10.25
C ILE A 120 13.54 4.96 -11.61
N ILE A 121 12.62 4.41 -12.40
CA ILE A 121 12.28 4.90 -13.74
C ILE A 121 11.05 5.82 -13.77
N PHE A 122 10.33 5.93 -12.65
CA PHE A 122 9.07 6.68 -12.56
C PHE A 122 9.29 8.08 -11.98
N SER A 123 8.82 9.09 -12.70
CA SER A 123 9.07 10.50 -12.37
C SER A 123 8.45 10.92 -11.03
N ASP A 124 7.33 10.30 -10.65
CA ASP A 124 6.66 10.56 -9.37
C ASP A 124 7.35 9.93 -8.16
N LEU A 125 8.27 8.98 -8.38
CA LEU A 125 9.08 8.37 -7.33
C LEU A 125 10.45 9.02 -7.14
N GLU A 126 10.96 9.80 -8.10
CA GLU A 126 12.25 10.49 -8.01
C GLU A 126 12.40 11.37 -6.76
N LYS A 127 11.29 11.98 -6.33
CA LYS A 127 11.24 12.92 -5.18
C LYS A 127 10.62 12.32 -3.92
N TYR A 128 10.36 11.01 -3.93
CA TYR A 128 9.58 10.34 -2.88
C TYR A 128 10.32 10.26 -1.53
N GLY A 129 11.66 10.28 -1.56
CA GLY A 129 12.50 10.12 -0.38
C GLY A 129 12.68 8.64 0.02
N ASN A 130 13.70 8.38 0.83
CA ASN A 130 14.06 7.01 1.28
C ASN A 130 13.82 6.79 2.78
N GLU A 131 13.25 7.77 3.48
CA GLU A 131 12.90 7.57 4.88
C GLU A 131 11.78 6.53 5.04
N ILE A 132 11.76 5.91 6.22
CA ILE A 132 10.65 5.05 6.61
C ILE A 132 9.42 5.94 6.84
N GLN A 133 8.38 5.67 6.07
CA GLN A 133 7.05 6.22 6.21
C GLN A 133 6.20 5.33 7.11
N PHE A 134 5.17 5.92 7.70
CA PHE A 134 4.28 5.28 8.67
C PHE A 134 2.89 5.88 8.54
N ALA A 135 1.87 5.03 8.49
CA ALA A 135 0.47 5.45 8.52
C ALA A 135 -0.34 4.55 9.46
N CYS A 136 -1.34 5.17 10.10
CA CYS A 136 -2.40 4.51 10.86
C CYS A 136 -3.73 4.81 10.16
N ILE A 137 -4.40 3.77 9.66
CA ILE A 137 -5.61 3.90 8.86
C ILE A 137 -6.72 3.00 9.42
N SER A 138 -7.97 3.46 9.34
CA SER A 138 -9.10 2.67 9.82
C SER A 138 -9.34 1.48 8.88
N GLN A 139 -9.43 0.26 9.42
CA GLN A 139 -9.73 -0.92 8.60
C GLN A 139 -11.09 -0.78 7.88
N LYS A 140 -12.09 -0.22 8.57
CA LYS A 140 -13.42 0.05 8.01
C LYS A 140 -13.37 1.00 6.81
N GLU A 141 -12.53 2.03 6.88
CA GLU A 141 -12.36 2.95 5.76
C GLU A 141 -11.74 2.24 4.55
N VAL A 142 -10.72 1.42 4.79
CA VAL A 142 -10.07 0.62 3.73
C VAL A 142 -11.07 -0.32 3.05
N GLU A 143 -11.92 -1.00 3.83
CA GLU A 143 -12.99 -1.87 3.30
C GLU A 143 -13.96 -1.09 2.39
N GLN A 144 -14.43 0.08 2.83
CA GLN A 144 -15.35 0.92 2.05
C GLN A 144 -14.73 1.42 0.75
N ILE A 145 -13.46 1.84 0.79
CA ILE A 145 -12.76 2.33 -0.40
C ILE A 145 -12.46 1.18 -1.36
N LYS A 146 -12.14 -0.02 -0.85
CA LYS A 146 -12.00 -1.23 -1.66
C LYS A 146 -13.29 -1.53 -2.44
N GLU A 147 -14.43 -1.54 -1.76
CA GLU A 147 -15.74 -1.83 -2.38
C GLU A 147 -16.06 -0.84 -3.50
N LYS A 148 -15.89 0.45 -3.25
CA LYS A 148 -16.10 1.51 -4.26
C LYS A 148 -15.14 1.36 -5.45
N THR A 149 -13.87 1.04 -5.18
CA THR A 149 -12.86 0.82 -6.22
C THR A 149 -13.24 -0.37 -7.09
N LEU A 150 -13.69 -1.47 -6.49
CA LEU A 150 -14.18 -2.65 -7.21
C LEU A 150 -15.41 -2.33 -8.07
N GLU A 151 -16.35 -1.53 -7.59
CA GLU A 151 -17.52 -1.10 -8.35
C GLU A 151 -17.11 -0.33 -9.62
N ILE A 152 -16.19 0.63 -9.48
CA ILE A 152 -15.67 1.43 -10.60
C ILE A 152 -14.96 0.55 -11.64
N ILE A 153 -14.11 -0.37 -11.20
CA ILE A 153 -13.42 -1.30 -12.10
C ILE A 153 -14.43 -2.18 -12.85
N LYS A 154 -15.48 -2.67 -12.17
CA LYS A 154 -16.52 -3.52 -12.79
C LYS A 154 -17.37 -2.77 -13.79
N LEU A 155 -17.75 -1.52 -13.50
CA LEU A 155 -18.57 -0.69 -14.40
C LEU A 155 -17.84 -0.27 -15.68
N SER A 156 -16.52 -0.44 -15.72
CA SER A 156 -15.69 -0.09 -16.87
C SER A 156 -15.55 -1.24 -17.87
N ILE A 157 -15.92 -2.48 -17.49
CA ILE A 157 -15.90 -3.69 -18.33
C ILE A 157 -17.22 -3.83 -19.08
#